data_AF-A0A3G6NFI1-F1
#
_entry.id   AF-A0A3G6NFI1-F1
#
_cell.length_a   1.000
_cell.length_b   1.000
_cell.length_c   1.000
_cell.angle_alpha   90.00
_cell.angle_beta   90.00
_cell.angle_gamma   90.00
#
_symmetry.space_group_name_H-M   'P 1'
#
loop_
_entity.id
_entity.type
_entity.pdbx_description
1 polymer ?
#
loop_
_entity_poly.entity_id
_entity_poly.type
_entity_poly.pdbx_seq_one_letter_code
_entity_poly.pdbx_strand_id
1 'polypeptide(L)'
;MNITCDQCKETFTASPDQTTFISDSQKKGMRFIMLECLSCYSSFSLNPMTMEQPIPKKTADEDGLRCPCNSCYGLLSYVDDSKPFWGCGECGTVWFSKADLFQSITNSIEKYPYRAKVYTKKGNNFHPVPLENEPENYEDVVAQEKTDSK
;
A
#
# COMPACT_ATOMS: atom_id res chain seq x y z
N MET A 1 -26.93 7.52 15.71
CA MET A 1 -25.46 7.73 15.68
C MET A 1 -25.16 8.64 14.51
N ASN A 2 -24.38 9.70 14.69
CA ASN A 2 -24.02 10.60 13.58
C ASN A 2 -22.65 10.21 13.02
N ILE A 3 -22.53 10.20 11.69
CA ILE A 3 -21.32 9.82 10.97
C ILE A 3 -21.02 10.88 9.92
N THR A 4 -19.76 11.32 9.85
CA THR A 4 -19.29 12.24 8.81
C THR A 4 -18.68 11.43 7.66
N CYS A 5 -19.06 11.75 6.42
CA CYS A 5 -18.54 11.10 5.22
C CYS A 5 -17.20 11.71 4.76
N ASP A 6 -16.22 10.91 4.32
CA ASP A 6 -14.96 11.46 3.77
C ASP A 6 -15.11 11.96 2.33
N GLN A 7 -16.07 11.43 1.58
CA GLN A 7 -16.29 11.79 0.19
C GLN A 7 -16.98 13.15 0.06
N CYS A 8 -18.14 13.32 0.70
CA CYS A 8 -18.92 14.56 0.59
C CYS A 8 -18.81 15.50 1.80
N LYS A 9 -18.15 15.08 2.88
CA LYS A 9 -17.99 15.85 4.13
C LYS A 9 -19.28 16.14 4.90
N GLU A 10 -20.44 15.70 4.39
CA GLU A 10 -21.71 15.80 5.11
C GLU A 10 -21.76 14.86 6.31
N THR A 11 -22.47 15.30 7.35
CA THR A 11 -22.77 14.48 8.52
C THR A 11 -24.21 13.98 8.41
N PHE A 12 -24.40 12.67 8.51
CA PHE A 12 -25.70 12.05 8.43
C PHE A 12 -25.96 11.15 9.65
N THR A 13 -27.23 10.91 9.94
CA THR A 13 -27.62 9.95 10.97
C THR A 13 -27.64 8.55 10.37
N ALA A 14 -26.86 7.64 10.95
CA ALA A 14 -26.79 6.25 10.52
C ALA A 14 -28.16 5.56 10.57
N SER A 15 -28.41 4.68 9.61
CA SER A 15 -29.62 3.84 9.60
C SER A 15 -29.60 2.81 10.75
N PRO A 16 -30.75 2.17 11.07
CA PRO A 16 -30.79 1.07 12.04
C PRO A 16 -29.84 -0.09 11.66
N ASP A 17 -29.75 -0.41 10.38
CA ASP A 17 -28.87 -1.47 9.88
C ASP A 17 -27.39 -1.09 10.02
N GLN A 18 -27.03 0.15 9.68
CA GLN A 18 -25.66 0.65 9.87
C GLN A 18 -25.28 0.69 11.34
N THR A 19 -26.21 1.09 12.22
CA THR A 19 -25.98 1.12 13.67
C THR A 19 -25.74 -0.28 14.22
N THR A 20 -26.55 -1.26 13.78
CA THR A 20 -26.38 -2.67 14.16
C THR A 20 -25.05 -3.21 13.67
N PHE A 21 -24.71 -2.96 12.40
CA PHE A 21 -23.46 -3.41 11.81
C PHE A 21 -22.24 -2.82 12.54
N ILE A 22 -22.22 -1.51 12.84
CA ILE A 22 -21.15 -0.87 13.60
C ILE A 22 -20.99 -1.53 14.98
N SER A 23 -22.11 -1.76 15.70
CA SER A 23 -22.07 -2.39 17.03
C SER A 23 -21.52 -3.81 16.98
N ASP A 24 -21.92 -4.61 16.00
CA ASP A 24 -21.42 -5.98 15.86
C ASP A 24 -19.95 -6.02 15.44
N SER A 25 -19.51 -5.07 14.61
CA SER A 25 -18.10 -4.90 14.27
C SER A 25 -17.24 -4.50 15.46
N GLN A 26 -17.75 -3.64 16.36
CA GLN A 26 -17.08 -3.30 17.63
C GLN A 26 -16.91 -4.54 18.53
N LYS A 27 -17.96 -5.36 18.69
CA LYS A 27 -17.90 -6.59 19.50
C LYS A 27 -16.87 -7.58 18.95
N LYS A 28 -16.66 -7.61 17.64
CA LYS A 28 -15.66 -8.44 16.95
C LYS A 28 -14.25 -7.84 16.93
N GLY A 29 -14.06 -6.64 17.49
CA GLY A 29 -12.77 -5.95 17.49
C GLY A 29 -12.29 -5.52 16.10
N MET A 30 -13.21 -5.36 15.14
CA MET A 30 -12.85 -4.92 13.79
C MET A 30 -12.34 -3.47 13.82
N ARG A 31 -11.28 -3.18 13.06
CA ARG A 31 -10.71 -1.82 12.95
C ARG A 31 -10.98 -1.16 11.60
N PHE A 32 -11.70 -1.86 10.73
CA PHE A 32 -12.03 -1.42 9.38
C PHE A 32 -13.39 -2.00 8.98
N ILE A 33 -14.31 -1.13 8.60
CA ILE A 33 -15.59 -1.48 7.96
C ILE A 33 -15.85 -0.53 6.79
N MET A 34 -16.66 -0.99 5.84
CA MET A 34 -17.18 -0.17 4.76
C MET A 34 -18.64 0.20 5.04
N LEU A 35 -18.97 1.48 4.93
CA LEU A 35 -20.32 1.99 5.05
C LEU A 35 -20.71 2.78 3.81
N GLU A 36 -22.01 2.86 3.53
CA GLU A 36 -22.56 3.74 2.51
C GLU A 36 -22.99 5.08 3.14
N CYS A 37 -22.63 6.20 2.52
CA CYS A 37 -23.10 7.51 2.97
C CYS A 37 -24.55 7.72 2.56
N LEU A 38 -25.44 8.05 3.51
CA LEU A 38 -26.85 8.31 3.19
C LEU A 38 -27.10 9.69 2.54
N SER A 39 -26.07 10.53 2.41
CA SER A 39 -26.15 11.82 1.73
C SER A 39 -25.72 11.74 0.25
N CYS A 40 -24.59 11.08 -0.03
CA CYS A 40 -24.01 11.00 -1.38
C CYS A 40 -23.97 9.58 -1.97
N TYR A 41 -24.44 8.57 -1.23
CA TYR A 41 -24.46 7.16 -1.61
C TYR A 41 -23.09 6.56 -1.98
N SER A 42 -22.00 7.27 -1.67
CA SER A 42 -20.65 6.75 -1.85
C SER A 42 -20.28 5.85 -0.68
N SER A 43 -19.56 4.76 -0.98
CA SER A 43 -18.97 3.93 0.07
C SER A 43 -17.72 4.59 0.64
N PHE A 44 -17.53 4.48 1.96
CA PHE A 44 -16.37 5.00 2.66
C PHE A 44 -15.97 4.06 3.80
N SER A 45 -14.70 4.15 4.21
CA SER A 45 -14.18 3.35 5.31
C SER A 45 -14.39 4.03 6.66
N LEU A 46 -14.63 3.24 7.70
CA LEU A 46 -14.76 3.70 9.07
C LEU A 46 -14.04 2.71 10.00
N ASN A 47 -13.33 3.23 11.00
CA ASN A 47 -12.88 2.43 12.13
C ASN A 47 -14.00 2.43 13.17
N PRO A 48 -14.73 1.32 13.38
CA PRO A 48 -15.89 1.31 14.26
C PRO A 48 -15.49 1.45 15.73
N MET A 49 -14.21 1.26 16.09
CA MET A 49 -13.72 1.44 17.46
C MET A 49 -13.51 2.91 17.83
N THR A 50 -13.05 3.72 16.88
CA THR A 50 -12.76 5.15 17.11
C THR A 50 -13.80 6.09 16.51
N MET A 51 -14.66 5.56 15.63
CA MET A 51 -15.58 6.34 14.79
C MET A 51 -14.88 7.35 13.87
N GLU A 52 -13.59 7.14 13.63
CA GLU A 52 -12.79 7.92 12.70
C GLU A 52 -12.64 7.13 11.40
N GLN A 53 -12.57 7.82 10.27
CA GLN A 53 -12.10 7.20 9.05
C GLN A 53 -10.63 6.83 9.26
N PRO A 54 -10.21 5.58 8.98
CA PRO A 54 -8.80 5.26 8.97
C PRO A 54 -8.17 6.11 7.87
N ILE A 55 -7.55 7.22 8.26
CA ILE A 55 -6.70 7.99 7.35
C ILE A 55 -5.67 6.98 6.88
N PRO A 56 -5.59 6.65 5.58
CA PRO A 56 -4.40 6.00 5.09
C PRO A 56 -3.30 7.00 5.39
N LYS A 57 -2.53 6.77 6.46
CA LYS A 57 -1.23 7.40 6.63
C LYS A 57 -0.36 6.78 5.54
N LYS A 58 -0.61 7.15 4.28
CA LYS A 58 0.34 6.95 3.20
C LYS A 58 1.54 7.79 3.59
N THR A 59 2.50 7.17 4.25
CA THR A 59 3.84 7.73 4.32
C THR A 59 4.39 7.61 2.90
N ALA A 60 4.18 8.68 2.13
CA ALA A 60 4.50 8.78 0.70
C ALA A 60 5.97 8.52 0.35
N ASP A 61 6.83 8.35 1.34
CA ASP A 61 8.27 8.27 1.14
C ASP A 61 8.78 6.85 0.80
N GLU A 62 7.97 5.80 1.04
CA GLU A 62 8.40 4.39 0.92
C GLU A 62 7.40 3.47 0.21
N ASP A 63 6.13 3.88 0.11
CA ASP A 63 5.15 3.19 -0.74
C ASP A 63 5.46 3.47 -2.22
N GLY A 64 5.42 2.42 -3.05
CA GLY A 64 5.62 2.55 -4.49
C GLY A 64 7.05 2.34 -4.99
N LEU A 65 7.97 1.86 -4.16
CA LEU A 65 9.23 1.28 -4.67
C LEU A 65 8.91 0.12 -5.64
N ARG A 66 9.61 0.04 -6.77
CA ARG A 66 9.55 -1.15 -7.63
C ARG A 66 10.16 -2.36 -6.91
N CYS A 67 9.67 -3.55 -7.24
CA CYS A 67 10.16 -4.80 -6.66
C CYS A 67 11.57 -5.11 -7.17
N PRO A 68 12.53 -5.47 -6.29
CA PRO A 68 13.89 -5.80 -6.71
C PRO A 68 14.03 -7.24 -7.24
N CYS A 69 13.00 -8.10 -7.10
CA CYS A 69 13.06 -9.48 -7.54
C CYS A 69 13.13 -9.61 -9.07
N ASN A 70 13.87 -10.60 -9.55
CA ASN A 70 14.03 -10.83 -10.98
C ASN A 70 12.67 -11.01 -11.66
N SER A 71 12.53 -10.45 -12.87
CA SER A 71 11.32 -10.56 -13.69
C SER A 71 10.06 -9.99 -13.05
N CYS A 72 10.18 -9.31 -11.91
CA CYS A 72 9.08 -8.66 -11.20
C CYS A 72 9.26 -7.15 -11.23
N TYR A 73 8.26 -6.47 -11.77
CA TYR A 73 8.16 -5.01 -11.81
C TYR A 73 7.05 -4.49 -10.89
N GLY A 74 6.47 -5.33 -10.02
CA GLY A 74 5.40 -4.90 -9.11
C GLY A 74 5.82 -3.78 -8.16
N LEU A 75 4.84 -3.09 -7.59
CA LEU A 75 5.08 -2.07 -6.56
C LEU A 75 5.09 -2.71 -5.17
N LEU A 76 5.95 -2.19 -4.30
CA LEU A 76 5.99 -2.56 -2.89
C LEU A 76 4.98 -1.73 -2.10
N SER A 77 4.32 -2.40 -1.17
CA SER A 77 3.46 -1.77 -0.17
C SER A 77 3.99 -2.08 1.23
N TYR A 78 3.98 -1.09 2.11
CA TYR A 78 4.21 -1.33 3.52
C TYR A 78 2.92 -1.82 4.19
N VAL A 79 3.00 -2.96 4.89
CA VAL A 79 1.89 -3.58 5.61
C VAL A 79 2.15 -3.43 7.11
N ASP A 80 1.34 -2.59 7.75
CA ASP A 80 1.37 -2.35 9.20
C ASP A 80 0.47 -3.37 9.93
N ASP A 81 0.92 -4.62 9.99
CA ASP A 81 0.29 -5.71 10.75
C ASP A 81 1.09 -6.04 12.03
N SER A 82 0.66 -7.02 12.83
CA SER A 82 1.30 -7.48 14.07
C SER A 82 2.81 -7.72 13.94
N LYS A 83 3.27 -8.11 12.76
CA LYS A 83 4.67 -8.08 12.34
C LYS A 83 4.76 -7.27 11.05
N PRO A 84 5.15 -5.98 11.09
CA PRO A 84 5.17 -5.15 9.89
C PRO A 84 6.20 -5.60 8.85
N PHE A 85 5.89 -5.39 7.57
CA PHE A 85 6.76 -5.77 6.46
C PHE A 85 6.50 -4.93 5.20
N TRP A 86 7.48 -4.90 4.29
CA TRP A 86 7.26 -4.52 2.90
C TRP A 86 6.95 -5.76 2.09
N GLY A 87 5.89 -5.71 1.27
CA GLY A 87 5.48 -6.84 0.44
C GLY A 87 5.26 -6.42 -1.01
N CYS A 88 5.63 -7.31 -1.93
CA CYS A 88 5.25 -7.19 -3.34
C CYS A 88 3.98 -8.00 -3.62
N GLY A 89 2.93 -7.35 -4.13
CA GLY A 89 1.67 -8.02 -4.47
C GLY A 89 1.77 -8.98 -5.66
N GLU A 90 2.75 -8.80 -6.54
CA GLU A 90 2.91 -9.58 -7.78
C GLU A 90 3.66 -10.91 -7.54
N CYS A 91 4.81 -10.85 -6.86
CA CYS A 91 5.66 -12.04 -6.64
C CYS A 91 5.56 -12.62 -5.22
N GLY A 92 4.86 -11.94 -4.31
CA GLY A 92 4.66 -12.39 -2.92
C GLY A 92 5.89 -12.33 -2.02
N THR A 93 7.02 -11.80 -2.50
CA THR A 93 8.22 -11.62 -1.69
C THR A 93 7.99 -10.55 -0.62
N VAL A 94 8.53 -10.79 0.57
CA VAL A 94 8.40 -9.90 1.73
C VAL A 94 9.76 -9.57 2.34
N TRP A 95 9.87 -8.36 2.89
CA TRP A 95 11.05 -7.88 3.62
C TRP A 95 10.60 -7.35 4.98
N PHE A 96 11.21 -7.84 6.06
CA PHE A 96 10.84 -7.46 7.43
C PHE A 96 11.66 -6.27 7.95
N SER A 97 12.65 -5.80 7.20
CA SER A 97 13.44 -4.62 7.54
C SER A 97 13.80 -3.81 6.29
N LYS A 98 13.99 -2.49 6.46
CA LYS A 98 14.48 -1.62 5.37
C LYS A 98 15.86 -2.03 4.89
N ALA A 99 16.71 -2.53 5.79
CA ALA A 99 18.06 -2.97 5.45
C ALA A 99 18.00 -4.15 4.46
N ASP A 100 17.15 -5.15 4.71
CA ASP A 100 16.99 -6.30 3.82
C ASP A 100 16.42 -5.89 2.45
N LEU A 101 15.45 -4.97 2.46
CA LEU A 101 14.87 -4.42 1.24
C LEU A 101 15.92 -3.65 0.43
N PHE A 102 16.64 -2.72 1.04
CA PHE A 102 17.63 -1.89 0.35
C PHE A 102 18.85 -2.69 -0.11
N GLN A 103 19.23 -3.74 0.61
CA GLN A 103 20.22 -4.69 0.14
C GLN A 103 19.70 -5.44 -1.10
N SER A 104 18.43 -5.86 -1.11
CA SER A 104 17.82 -6.50 -2.27
C SER A 104 17.77 -5.57 -3.49
N ILE A 105 17.42 -4.28 -3.30
CA ILE A 105 17.48 -3.26 -4.35
C ILE A 105 18.91 -3.08 -4.86
N THR A 106 19.90 -3.02 -3.96
CA THR A 106 21.32 -2.90 -4.34
C THR A 106 21.76 -4.09 -5.18
N ASN A 107 21.46 -5.32 -4.75
CA ASN A 107 21.79 -6.54 -5.49
C ASN A 107 21.09 -6.57 -6.87
N SER A 108 19.84 -6.11 -6.94
CA SER A 108 19.06 -6.01 -8.19
C SER A 108 19.72 -5.03 -9.17
N ILE A 109 20.16 -3.87 -8.69
CA ILE A 109 20.88 -2.88 -9.49
C ILE A 109 22.24 -3.42 -9.95
N GLU A 110 22.99 -4.10 -9.08
CA GLU A 110 24.27 -4.71 -9.44
C GLU A 110 24.12 -5.77 -10.55
N LYS A 111 23.06 -6.59 -10.46
CA LYS A 111 22.76 -7.63 -11.46
C LYS A 111 22.20 -7.03 -12.76
N TYR A 112 21.36 -6.01 -12.64
CA TYR A 112 20.64 -5.37 -13.75
C TYR A 112 20.71 -3.83 -13.61
N PRO A 113 21.80 -3.18 -14.09
CA PRO A 113 22.05 -1.75 -13.84
C PRO A 113 20.93 -0.79 -14.24
N TYR A 114 20.10 -1.15 -15.22
CA TYR A 114 18.95 -0.34 -15.62
C TYR A 114 17.88 -0.23 -14.53
N ARG A 115 17.83 -1.17 -13.56
CA ARG A 115 16.95 -1.11 -12.38
C ARG A 115 17.17 0.17 -11.58
N ALA A 116 18.36 0.78 -11.63
CA ALA A 116 18.62 2.04 -10.94
C ALA A 116 17.72 3.19 -11.41
N LYS A 117 17.17 3.13 -12.63
CA LYS A 117 16.36 4.21 -13.21
C LYS A 117 15.02 4.44 -12.51
N VAL A 118 14.53 3.46 -11.76
CA VAL A 118 13.26 3.57 -11.00
C VAL A 118 13.46 3.92 -9.53
N TYR A 119 14.71 4.16 -9.12
CA TYR A 119 15.04 4.53 -7.75
C TYR A 119 15.86 5.81 -7.68
N THR A 120 15.53 6.67 -6.71
CA THR A 120 16.40 7.77 -6.29
C THR A 120 17.07 7.42 -4.98
N LYS A 121 18.41 7.50 -4.92
CA LYS A 121 19.17 7.28 -3.69
C LYS A 121 19.40 8.61 -2.97
N LYS A 122 18.94 8.73 -1.72
CA LYS A 122 19.19 9.88 -0.83
C LYS A 122 19.87 9.38 0.45
N GLY A 123 21.19 9.57 0.53
CA GLY A 123 22.00 8.97 1.60
C GLY A 123 21.95 7.44 1.53
N ASN A 124 21.50 6.81 2.63
CA ASN A 124 21.37 5.36 2.73
C ASN A 124 19.97 4.84 2.34
N ASN A 125 19.05 5.72 1.92
CA ASN A 125 17.68 5.35 1.60
C ASN A 125 17.43 5.34 0.10
N PHE A 126 16.62 4.39 -0.35
CA PHE A 126 16.02 4.38 -1.68
C PHE A 126 14.61 4.93 -1.62
N HIS A 127 14.27 5.73 -2.62
CA HIS A 127 12.93 6.26 -2.85
C HIS A 127 12.49 5.93 -4.28
N PRO A 128 11.19 5.75 -4.53
CA PRO A 128 10.70 5.59 -5.89
C PRO A 128 10.92 6.87 -6.69
N VAL A 129 11.17 6.72 -8.00
CA VAL A 129 10.95 7.84 -8.92
C VAL A 129 9.44 7.98 -9.18
N PRO A 130 8.92 9.18 -9.49
CA PRO A 130 7.55 9.33 -9.97
C PRO A 130 7.30 8.43 -11.19
N LEU A 131 6.11 7.83 -11.30
CA LEU A 131 5.77 6.88 -12.37
C LEU A 131 5.95 7.51 -13.76
N GLU A 132 5.60 8.79 -13.90
CA GLU A 132 5.78 9.56 -15.13
C GLU A 132 7.25 9.75 -15.56
N ASN A 133 8.20 9.51 -14.64
CA ASN A 133 9.63 9.60 -14.90
C ASN A 133 10.29 8.22 -15.07
N GLU A 134 9.53 7.13 -14.93
CA GLU A 134 10.05 5.80 -15.23
C GLU A 134 10.28 5.62 -16.74
N PRO A 135 11.25 4.80 -17.16
CA PRO A 135 11.40 4.44 -18.57
C PRO A 135 10.13 3.77 -19.10
N GLU A 136 9.61 4.21 -20.25
CA GLU A 136 8.36 3.68 -20.85
C GLU A 136 8.35 2.16 -21.02
N ASN A 137 9.51 1.57 -21.32
CA ASN A 137 9.67 0.13 -21.52
C ASN A 137 10.20 -0.61 -20.28
N TYR A 138 10.16 0.00 -19.09
CA TYR A 138 10.74 -0.58 -17.88
C TYR A 138 10.18 -1.98 -17.58
N GLU A 139 8.85 -2.12 -17.62
CA GLU A 139 8.17 -3.37 -17.30
C GLU A 139 8.53 -4.48 -18.30
N ASP A 140 8.58 -4.16 -19.60
CA ASP A 140 8.97 -5.09 -20.66
C ASP A 140 10.43 -5.56 -20.50
N VAL A 141 11.34 -4.65 -20.15
CA VAL A 141 12.75 -4.97 -19.95
C VAL A 141 12.92 -5.85 -18.71
N VAL A 142 12.22 -5.53 -17.62
CA VAL A 142 12.24 -6.34 -16.40
C VAL A 142 11.68 -7.74 -16.67
N ALA A 143 10.55 -7.86 -17.36
CA ALA A 143 9.91 -9.14 -17.65
C ALA A 143 10.83 -10.13 -18.41
N GLN A 144 11.85 -9.64 -19.12
CA GLN A 144 12.83 -10.44 -19.85
C GLN A 144 14.03 -10.90 -19.00
N GLU A 145 14.14 -10.46 -17.76
CA GLU A 145 15.18 -10.95 -16.86
C GLU A 145 15.07 -12.47 -16.66
N LYS A 146 16.20 -13.10 -16.36
CA LYS A 146 16.21 -14.53 -16.05
C LYS A 146 15.58 -14.72 -14.68
N THR A 147 14.46 -15.42 -14.63
CA THR A 147 13.92 -15.93 -13.37
C THR A 147 14.97 -16.81 -12.72
N ASP A 148 15.21 -16.62 -11.42
CA ASP A 148 16.08 -17.55 -10.70
C ASP A 148 15.40 -18.92 -10.72
N SER A 149 16.04 -19.89 -11.37
CA SER A 149 15.60 -21.28 -11.33
C SER A 149 15.52 -21.71 -9.86
N LYS A 150 14.32 -22.06 -9.40
CA LYS A 150 14.11 -22.66 -8.08
C LYS A 150 14.88 -23.96 -7.93
#